data_AF-A0A1L5L116-F1
#
_entry.id   AF-A0A1L5L116-F1
#
_cell.length_a   1.000
_cell.length_b   1.000
_cell.length_c   1.000
_cell.angle_alpha   90.00
_cell.angle_beta   90.00
_cell.angle_gamma   90.00
#
_symmetry.space_group_name_H-M   'P 1'
#
loop_
_entity.id
_entity.type
_entity.pdbx_description
1 polymer ?
#
loop_
_entity_poly.entity_id
_entity_poly.type
_entity_poly.pdbx_seq_one_letter_code
_entity_poly.pdbx_strand_id
1 'polypeptide(L)' 'MSRLLPYETILKAREGDPEAVNAVLLHYAGYIRYFSKVNGQVND' A
#
# COMPACT_ATOMS: atom_id res chain seq x y z
N MET A 1 -14.19 -8.87 -1.68
CA MET A 1 -14.37 -8.48 -0.27
C MET A 1 -13.36 -7.41 0.07
N SER A 2 -13.67 -6.14 -0.21
CA SER A 2 -12.81 -5.01 0.16
C SER A 2 -12.91 -4.78 1.67
N ARG A 3 -12.14 -5.55 2.44
CA ARG A 3 -11.93 -5.28 3.87
C ARG A 3 -10.99 -4.09 3.93
N LEU A 4 -11.55 -2.91 4.21
CA LEU A 4 -10.78 -1.69 4.41
C LEU A 4 -9.68 -1.96 5.45
N LEU A 5 -8.51 -1.36 5.25
CA LEU A 5 -7.43 -1.37 6.23
C LEU A 5 -7.95 -0.80 7.56
N PRO A 6 -7.71 -1.48 8.70
CA PRO A 6 -8.01 -0.92 10.00
C PRO A 6 -7.30 0.43 10.18
N TYR A 7 -8.00 1.41 10.75
CA TYR A 7 -7.43 2.74 11.01
C TYR A 7 -6.21 2.68 11.92
N GLU A 8 -6.21 1.76 12.89
CA GLU A 8 -5.07 1.51 13.78
C GLU A 8 -3.80 1.12 13.01
N THR A 9 -3.93 0.31 11.94
CA THR A 9 -2.80 -0.07 11.09
C THR A 9 -2.24 1.16 10.36
N ILE A 10 -3.11 2.07 9.93
CA ILE A 10 -2.69 3.31 9.26
C ILE A 10 -1.96 4.24 10.25
N LEU A 11 -2.43 4.33 11.50
CA LEU A 11 -1.76 5.10 12.55
C LEU A 11 -0.38 4.54 12.88
N LYS A 12 -0.25 3.22 13.09
CA LYS A 12 1.04 2.58 13.35
C LYS A 12 2.00 2.74 12.18
N ALA A 13 1.51 2.60 10.95
CA ALA A 13 2.30 2.84 9.75
C ALA A 13 2.79 4.29 9.66
N ARG A 14 1.96 5.26 10.06
CA ARG A 14 2.33 6.68 10.14
C ARG A 14 3.43 6.94 11.18
N GLU A 15 3.44 6.20 12.28
CA GLU A 15 4.48 6.27 13.31
C GLU A 15 5.78 5.57 12.89
N GLY A 16 5.77 4.86 11.77
CA GLY A 16 6.95 4.18 11.20
C GLY A 16 7.08 2.71 11.60
N ASP A 17 6.02 2.10 12.14
CA ASP A 17 6.01 0.66 12.44
C ASP A 17 6.22 -0.17 11.16
N PRO A 18 7.30 -0.98 11.07
CA PRO A 18 7.65 -1.69 9.85
C PRO A 18 6.58 -2.70 9.40
N GLU A 19 5.91 -3.36 10.34
CA GLU A 19 4.89 -4.36 10.04
C GLU A 19 3.62 -3.70 9.50
N ALA A 20 3.21 -2.59 10.12
CA ALA A 20 2.06 -1.81 9.69
C ALA A 20 2.31 -1.15 8.32
N VAL A 21 3.52 -0.62 8.07
CA VAL A 21 3.90 -0.09 6.76
C VAL A 21 3.82 -1.18 5.70
N ASN A 22 4.36 -2.37 5.97
CA ASN A 22 4.27 -3.50 5.05
C ASN A 22 2.82 -3.91 4.78
N ALA A 23 1.97 -3.94 5.81
CA ALA A 23 0.54 -4.25 5.65
C ALA A 23 -0.18 -3.22 4.75
N VAL A 24 0.14 -1.93 4.89
CA VAL A 24 -0.40 -0.87 4.03
C VAL A 24 0.08 -1.04 2.58
N LEU A 25 1.37 -1.29 2.38
CA LEU A 25 1.94 -1.51 1.05
C LEU A 25 1.33 -2.73 0.36
N LEU A 26 1.19 -3.86 1.07
CA LEU A 26 0.57 -5.08 0.52
C LEU A 26 -0.89 -4.85 0.12
N HIS A 27 -1.64 -4.11 0.94
CA HIS A 27 -3.04 -3.80 0.64
C HIS A 27 -3.18 -2.97 -0.64
N TYR A 28 -2.28 -2.01 -0.86
CA TYR A 28 -2.30 -1.13 -2.02
C TYR A 28 -1.37 -1.58 -3.17
N ALA A 29 -0.66 -2.70 -3.06
CA ALA A 29 0.37 -3.11 -4.01
C ALA A 29 -0.15 -3.19 -5.45
N GLY A 30 -1.35 -3.74 -5.66
CA GLY A 30 -1.97 -3.80 -6.99
C GLY A 30 -2.31 -2.42 -7.57
N TYR A 31 -2.79 -1.51 -6.72
CA TYR A 31 -3.06 -0.12 -7.11
C TYR A 31 -1.76 0.62 -7.42
N ILE A 32 -0.76 0.51 -6.54
CA ILE A 32 0.56 1.11 -6.72
C ILE A 32 1.15 0.63 -8.04
N ARG A 33 1.16 -0.68 -8.32
CA ARG A 33 1.66 -1.22 -9.59
C ARG A 33 0.91 -0.64 -10.77
N TYR A 34 -0.43 -0.74 -10.80
CA TYR A 34 -1.24 -0.22 -11.91
C TYR A 34 -0.99 1.26 -12.23
N PHE A 35 -0.80 2.09 -11.20
CA PHE A 35 -0.54 3.52 -11.37
C PHE A 35 0.95 3.87 -11.51
N SER A 36 1.86 2.94 -11.18
CA SER A 36 3.30 3.13 -11.35
C SER A 36 3.65 3.00 -12.82
N LYS A 37 3.58 4.11 -13.55
CA LYS A 37 4.04 4.18 -14.93
C LYS A 37 5.48 4.65 -14.98
N VAL A 38 6.33 3.85 -15.62
CA VAL A 38 7.69 4.24 -16.01
C VAL A 38 7.68 4.41 -17.52
N ASN A 39 8.03 5.60 -18.02
CA ASN A 39 8.02 5.93 -19.44
C ASN A 39 6.67 5.66 -20.16
N GLY A 40 5.56 5.84 -19.44
CA GLY A 40 4.21 5.63 -19.97
C GLY A 40 3.72 4.17 -19.95
N GLN A 41 4.55 3.22 -19.53
CA GLN A 41 4.21 1.81 -19.37
C GLN A 41 4.07 1.47 -17.89
N VAL A 42 3.11 0.61 -17.54
CA VAL A 42 2.97 0.08 -16.17
C VAL A 42 4.23 -0.71 -15.84
N ASN A 43 4.86 -0.41 -14.71
CA ASN A 43 6.02 -1.14 -14.23
C ASN A 43 5.57 -2.56 -13.82
N ASP A 44 6.08 -3.57 -14.51
CA ASP A 44 5.66 -4.98 -14.35
C ASP A 44 6.35 -5.64 -13.15
#